data_AF-A0A0N0MDC0-F1
#
_entry.id   AF-A0A0N0MDC0-F1
#
_cell.length_a   1.000
_cell.length_b   1.000
_cell.length_c   1.000
_cell.angle_alpha   90.00
_cell.angle_beta   90.00
_cell.angle_gamma   90.00
#
_symmetry.space_group_name_H-M   'P 1'
#
loop_
_entity.id
_entity.type
_entity.pdbx_description
1 polymer ?
#
loop_
_entity_poly.entity_id
_entity_poly.type
_entity_poly.pdbx_seq_one_letter_code
_entity_poly.pdbx_strand_id
1 'polypeptide(L)'
;MVSYKDQLEVIGATLYVVQVAERIIAEAIIMVLPDEQPRTRGDIEALSDKVRKHTLGQLLKRVRSKIDVSDEFDCRLNAFLTDRNTFVHHLLEVEGGTLPPPGPRPKTRDLVLRLYENSRYVMRIFGDLIIRWADAVKLDGPRIQAFRGIVGEEHLGISNDVFLIKTPPDIATGH
;
A
#
# COMPACT_ATOMS: atom_id res chain seq x y z
N MET A 1 -15.43 -26.69 10.72
CA MET A 1 -16.11 -25.41 11.04
C MET A 1 -15.03 -24.46 11.55
N VAL A 2 -14.81 -23.31 10.92
CA VAL A 2 -13.80 -22.32 11.38
C VAL A 2 -14.33 -21.63 12.63
N SER A 3 -13.52 -21.55 13.69
CA SER A 3 -13.98 -20.98 14.96
C SER A 3 -14.25 -19.47 14.82
N TYR A 4 -15.11 -18.90 15.67
CA TYR A 4 -15.32 -17.44 15.71
C TYR A 4 -14.03 -16.68 16.02
N LYS A 5 -13.17 -17.28 16.86
CA LYS A 5 -11.85 -16.74 17.19
C LYS A 5 -10.96 -16.66 15.94
N ASP A 6 -10.88 -17.75 15.18
CA ASP A 6 -10.05 -17.82 13.96
C ASP A 6 -10.48 -16.74 12.94
N GLN A 7 -11.78 -16.41 12.89
CA GLN A 7 -12.29 -15.35 12.01
C GLN A 7 -11.84 -13.97 12.43
N LEU A 8 -11.96 -13.66 13.72
CA LEU A 8 -11.49 -12.40 14.27
C LEU A 8 -9.97 -12.25 14.12
N GLU A 9 -9.22 -13.33 14.28
CA GLU A 9 -7.78 -13.36 14.03
C GLU A 9 -7.44 -13.01 12.57
N VAL A 10 -8.15 -13.60 11.60
CA VAL A 10 -7.94 -13.31 10.17
C VAL A 10 -8.36 -11.88 9.81
N ILE A 11 -9.48 -11.40 10.34
CA ILE A 11 -9.94 -10.01 10.16
C ILE A 11 -8.92 -9.03 10.74
N GLY A 12 -8.44 -9.29 11.96
CA GLY A 12 -7.44 -8.45 12.64
C GLY A 12 -6.11 -8.43 11.88
N ALA A 13 -5.62 -9.59 11.44
CA ALA A 13 -4.43 -9.69 10.61
C ALA A 13 -4.58 -8.93 9.29
N THR A 14 -5.75 -9.02 8.65
CA THR A 14 -6.04 -8.30 7.40
C THR A 14 -6.07 -6.80 7.62
N LEU A 15 -6.72 -6.32 8.68
CA LEU A 15 -6.73 -4.90 9.03
C LEU A 15 -5.30 -4.37 9.24
N TYR A 16 -4.46 -5.11 9.96
CA TYR A 16 -3.06 -4.74 10.18
C TYR A 16 -2.29 -4.64 8.86
N VAL A 17 -2.41 -5.65 7.99
CA VAL A 17 -1.74 -5.67 6.67
C VAL A 17 -2.22 -4.53 5.77
N VAL A 18 -3.52 -4.20 5.78
CA VAL A 18 -4.07 -3.04 5.08
C VAL A 18 -3.44 -1.74 5.58
N GLN A 19 -3.37 -1.53 6.90
CA GLN A 19 -2.76 -0.33 7.48
C GLN A 19 -1.28 -0.20 7.12
N VAL A 20 -0.54 -1.31 7.10
CA VAL A 20 0.86 -1.34 6.66
C VAL A 20 0.98 -0.96 5.17
N ALA A 21 0.11 -1.51 4.30
CA ALA A 21 0.09 -1.18 2.88
C ALA A 21 -0.20 0.32 2.65
N GLU A 22 -1.19 0.88 3.34
CA GLU A 22 -1.51 2.32 3.25
C GLU A 22 -0.34 3.21 3.68
N ARG A 23 0.34 2.83 4.77
CA ARG A 23 1.52 3.54 5.23
C ARG A 23 2.65 3.49 4.21
N ILE A 24 2.91 2.33 3.61
CA ILE A 24 3.95 2.18 2.58
C ILE A 24 3.64 3.03 1.35
N ILE A 25 2.38 3.06 0.89
CA ILE A 25 1.94 3.91 -0.22
C ILE A 25 2.19 5.38 0.10
N ALA A 26 1.79 5.83 1.29
CA ALA A 26 2.02 7.19 1.74
C ALA A 26 3.51 7.55 1.77
N GLU A 27 4.34 6.64 2.27
CA GLU A 27 5.79 6.81 2.33
C GLU A 27 6.42 6.88 0.93
N ALA A 28 5.98 6.04 -0.02
CA ALA A 28 6.41 6.11 -1.41
C ALA A 28 6.06 7.45 -2.06
N ILE A 29 4.89 8.01 -1.76
CA ILE A 29 4.48 9.32 -2.27
C ILE A 29 5.36 10.44 -1.69
N ILE A 30 5.69 10.39 -0.40
CA ILE A 30 6.50 11.43 0.25
C ILE A 30 7.95 11.39 -0.23
N MET A 31 8.53 10.19 -0.33
CA MET A 31 9.96 10.02 -0.57
C MET A 31 10.29 9.94 -2.06
N VAL A 32 9.52 9.15 -2.82
CA VAL A 32 9.84 8.83 -4.22
C VAL A 32 9.10 9.72 -5.20
N LEU A 33 7.88 10.15 -4.85
CA LEU A 33 7.00 10.92 -5.73
C LEU A 33 6.57 12.26 -5.10
N PRO A 34 7.48 13.09 -4.55
CA PRO A 34 7.08 14.37 -3.96
C PRO A 34 6.58 15.35 -5.03
N ASP A 35 5.67 16.27 -4.68
CA ASP A 35 5.26 17.36 -5.62
C ASP A 35 6.39 18.37 -5.78
N GLU A 36 7.11 18.61 -4.69
CA GLU A 36 8.27 19.48 -4.60
C GLU A 36 9.33 18.73 -3.78
N GLN A 37 10.59 18.74 -4.23
CA GLN A 37 11.65 18.06 -3.49
C GLN A 37 11.81 18.71 -2.10
N PRO A 38 11.62 17.95 -1.00
CA PRO A 38 11.81 18.49 0.34
C PRO A 38 13.29 18.88 0.52
N ARG A 39 13.53 20.11 0.98
CA ARG A 39 14.89 20.64 1.19
C ARG A 39 15.34 20.50 2.64
N THR A 40 14.38 20.39 3.55
CA THR A 40 14.61 20.31 4.98
C THR A 40 13.81 19.18 5.61
N ARG A 41 14.21 18.78 6.82
CA ARG A 41 13.42 17.84 7.64
C ARG A 41 12.01 18.36 7.93
N GLY A 42 11.85 19.68 8.13
CA GLY A 42 10.54 20.30 8.33
C GLY A 42 9.62 20.14 7.12
N ASP A 43 10.17 20.16 5.91
CA ASP A 43 9.39 19.93 4.67
C ASP A 43 8.87 18.49 4.59
N ILE A 44 9.68 17.52 5.02
CA ILE A 44 9.28 16.10 5.09
C ILE A 44 8.16 15.91 6.12
N GLU A 45 8.27 16.55 7.28
CA GLU A 45 7.23 16.50 8.32
C GLU A 45 5.92 17.15 7.83
N ALA A 46 5.99 18.30 7.16
CA ALA A 46 4.83 18.95 6.56
C ALA A 46 4.19 18.13 5.44
N LEU A 47 4.99 17.48 4.59
CA LEU A 47 4.52 16.54 3.57
C LEU A 47 3.83 15.32 4.19
N SER A 48 4.41 14.77 5.26
CA SER A 48 3.82 13.68 6.03
C SER A 48 2.45 14.07 6.59
N ASP A 49 2.31 15.26 7.16
CA ASP A 49 1.04 15.72 7.72
C ASP A 49 -0.01 16.03 6.65
N LYS A 50 0.40 16.48 5.46
CA LYS A 50 -0.51 16.62 4.31
C LYS A 50 -0.99 15.24 3.84
N VAL A 51 -0.07 14.28 3.68
CA VAL A 51 -0.36 12.92 3.22
C VAL A 51 -1.26 12.16 4.20
N ARG A 52 -1.08 12.35 5.50
CA ARG A 52 -1.96 11.77 6.54
C ARG A 52 -3.42 12.18 6.44
N LYS A 53 -3.72 13.36 5.89
CA LYS A 53 -5.09 13.87 5.73
C LYS A 53 -5.76 13.35 4.46
N HIS A 54 -5.02 12.72 3.56
CA HIS A 54 -5.56 12.22 2.31
C HIS A 54 -6.17 10.84 2.49
N THR A 55 -7.30 10.62 1.81
CA THR A 55 -7.84 9.28 1.67
C THR A 55 -6.93 8.45 0.76
N LEU A 56 -6.95 7.12 0.92
CA LEU A 56 -6.18 6.23 0.05
C LEU A 56 -6.51 6.45 -1.44
N GLY A 57 -7.77 6.72 -1.77
CA GLY A 57 -8.16 7.07 -3.14
C GLY A 57 -7.50 8.36 -3.65
N GLN A 58 -7.35 9.38 -2.80
CA GLN A 58 -6.61 10.60 -3.16
C GLN A 58 -5.11 10.33 -3.33
N LEU A 59 -4.52 9.50 -2.48
CA LEU A 59 -3.11 9.09 -2.60
C LEU A 59 -2.84 8.35 -3.92
N LEU A 60 -3.72 7.43 -4.30
CA LEU A 60 -3.54 6.66 -5.53
C LEU A 60 -3.82 7.49 -6.80
N LYS A 61 -4.76 8.44 -6.73
CA LYS A 61 -4.91 9.43 -7.81
C LYS A 61 -3.61 10.23 -8.01
N ARG A 62 -2.92 10.58 -6.93
CA ARG A 62 -1.63 11.27 -6.98
C ARG A 62 -0.53 10.39 -7.58
N VAL A 63 -0.46 9.11 -7.20
CA VAL A 63 0.45 8.15 -7.83
C VAL A 63 0.23 8.09 -9.35
N ARG A 64 -1.01 7.88 -9.78
CA ARG A 64 -1.39 7.81 -11.22
C ARG A 64 -1.11 9.09 -12.00
N SER A 65 -1.10 10.25 -11.33
CA SER A 65 -0.75 11.51 -11.99
C SER A 65 0.75 11.66 -12.27
N LYS A 66 1.59 10.81 -11.68
CA LYS A 66 3.05 10.94 -11.70
C LYS A 66 3.77 9.80 -12.39
N ILE A 67 3.16 8.62 -12.43
CA ILE A 67 3.75 7.42 -12.98
C ILE A 67 2.69 6.62 -13.72
N ASP A 68 3.06 6.21 -14.93
CA ASP A 68 2.33 5.19 -15.67
C ASP A 68 2.58 3.83 -15.00
N VAL A 69 1.51 3.05 -14.86
CA VAL A 69 1.52 1.73 -14.25
C VAL A 69 1.01 0.70 -15.25
N SER A 70 1.47 -0.54 -15.13
CA SER A 70 0.93 -1.64 -15.94
C SER A 70 -0.55 -1.86 -15.64
N ASP A 71 -1.32 -2.25 -16.67
CA ASP A 71 -2.77 -2.49 -16.55
C ASP A 71 -3.08 -3.53 -15.46
N GLU A 72 -2.26 -4.58 -15.34
CA GLU A 72 -2.42 -5.60 -14.29
C GLU A 72 -2.31 -4.98 -12.89
N PHE A 73 -1.29 -4.15 -12.66
CA PHE A 73 -1.13 -3.50 -11.37
C PHE A 73 -2.27 -2.52 -11.10
N ASP A 74 -2.70 -1.76 -12.09
CA ASP A 74 -3.81 -0.82 -11.91
C ASP A 74 -5.11 -1.54 -11.55
N CYS A 75 -5.40 -2.67 -12.20
CA CYS A 75 -6.53 -3.54 -11.86
C CYS A 75 -6.45 -4.02 -10.40
N ARG A 76 -5.30 -4.55 -9.96
CA ARG A 76 -5.12 -5.03 -8.58
C ARG A 76 -5.19 -3.90 -7.56
N LEU A 77 -4.68 -2.72 -7.90
CA LEU A 77 -4.72 -1.53 -7.05
C LEU A 77 -6.16 -1.01 -6.89
N ASN A 78 -6.96 -1.04 -7.96
CA ASN A 78 -8.40 -0.73 -7.91
C ASN A 78 -9.19 -1.77 -7.10
N ALA A 79 -8.84 -3.06 -7.22
CA ALA A 79 -9.44 -4.12 -6.43
C ALA A 79 -9.13 -3.95 -4.93
N PHE A 80 -7.87 -3.68 -4.58
CA PHE A 80 -7.44 -3.33 -3.22
C PHE A 80 -8.26 -2.18 -2.65
N LEU A 81 -8.38 -1.07 -3.39
CA LEU A 81 -9.18 0.10 -2.99
C LEU A 81 -10.64 -0.25 -2.70
N THR A 82 -11.25 -1.01 -3.60
CA THR A 82 -12.66 -1.38 -3.51
C THR A 82 -12.89 -2.29 -2.32
N ASP A 83 -12.13 -3.38 -2.22
CA ASP A 83 -12.24 -4.35 -1.13
C ASP A 83 -11.94 -3.70 0.23
N ARG A 84 -10.96 -2.78 0.31
CA ARG A 84 -10.66 -2.01 1.53
C ARG A 84 -11.83 -1.13 1.95
N ASN A 85 -12.44 -0.41 1.02
CA ASN A 85 -13.59 0.45 1.33
C ASN A 85 -14.77 -0.40 1.81
N THR A 86 -15.03 -1.53 1.16
CA THR A 86 -16.03 -2.50 1.61
C THR A 86 -15.70 -3.04 3.01
N PHE A 87 -14.44 -3.38 3.28
CA PHE A 87 -14.00 -3.91 4.57
C PHE A 87 -14.08 -2.89 5.72
N VAL A 88 -13.81 -1.61 5.45
CA VAL A 88 -13.85 -0.57 6.51
C VAL A 88 -15.27 -0.06 6.75
N HIS A 89 -16.06 0.13 5.69
CA HIS A 89 -17.35 0.81 5.79
C HIS A 89 -18.55 -0.14 5.78
N HIS A 90 -18.41 -1.30 5.15
CA HIS A 90 -19.55 -2.16 4.80
C HIS A 90 -19.36 -3.62 5.23
N LEU A 91 -18.35 -3.95 6.04
CA LEU A 91 -18.06 -5.35 6.41
C LEU A 91 -19.26 -6.06 7.04
N LEU A 92 -20.05 -5.33 7.83
CA LEU A 92 -21.28 -5.83 8.44
C LEU A 92 -22.49 -5.81 7.48
N GLU A 93 -22.41 -5.03 6.40
CA GLU A 93 -23.48 -4.83 5.41
C GLU A 93 -23.34 -5.73 4.18
N VAL A 94 -22.15 -6.29 3.93
CA VAL A 94 -21.89 -7.30 2.88
C VAL A 94 -22.88 -8.49 2.99
N GLU A 95 -23.61 -8.62 4.10
CA GLU A 95 -24.66 -9.62 4.30
C GLU A 95 -25.95 -9.15 4.98
N GLY A 96 -26.37 -7.89 4.78
CA GLY A 96 -27.71 -7.45 5.18
C GLY A 96 -27.92 -7.37 6.70
N GLY A 97 -27.37 -6.32 7.30
CA GLY A 97 -27.94 -5.61 8.46
C GLY A 97 -28.65 -6.42 9.55
N THR A 98 -27.97 -7.35 10.21
CA THR A 98 -28.14 -7.73 11.63
C THR A 98 -27.11 -8.80 11.93
N LEU A 99 -26.30 -8.66 12.99
CA LEU A 99 -25.36 -9.70 13.44
C LEU A 99 -26.12 -10.98 13.83
N PRO A 100 -26.07 -12.09 13.05
CA PRO A 100 -26.65 -13.37 13.43
C PRO A 100 -25.48 -14.38 13.72
N PRO A 101 -25.74 -15.66 14.07
CA PRO A 101 -24.91 -16.49 14.97
C PRO A 101 -23.47 -16.79 14.49
N PRO A 102 -22.57 -17.31 15.37
CA PRO A 102 -21.13 -17.35 15.13
C PRO A 102 -20.76 -18.28 13.96
N GLY A 103 -20.27 -17.70 12.86
CA GLY A 103 -19.69 -18.43 11.74
C GLY A 103 -19.30 -17.51 10.58
N PRO A 104 -18.23 -17.81 9.81
CA PRO A 104 -17.87 -17.00 8.67
C PRO A 104 -18.71 -17.46 7.48
N ARG A 105 -19.45 -16.53 6.88
CA ARG A 105 -20.10 -16.82 5.60
C ARG A 105 -19.05 -16.70 4.47
N PRO A 106 -19.22 -17.46 3.36
CA PRO A 106 -18.21 -17.56 2.30
C PRO A 106 -17.78 -16.20 1.74
N LYS A 107 -18.71 -15.25 1.57
CA LYS A 107 -18.43 -13.94 0.95
C LYS A 107 -17.52 -13.03 1.78
N THR A 108 -17.67 -13.03 3.11
CA THR A 108 -16.79 -12.26 4.00
C THR A 108 -15.40 -12.86 4.03
N ARG A 109 -15.30 -14.19 4.09
CA ARG A 109 -14.01 -14.87 4.03
C ARG A 109 -13.28 -14.56 2.72
N ASP A 110 -13.97 -14.66 1.59
CA ASP A 110 -13.38 -14.39 0.27
C ASP A 110 -12.94 -12.93 0.15
N LEU A 111 -13.75 -11.98 0.63
CA LEU A 111 -13.38 -10.56 0.70
C LEU A 111 -12.09 -10.37 1.51
N VAL A 112 -12.04 -10.93 2.71
CA VAL A 112 -10.90 -10.75 3.63
C VAL A 112 -9.62 -11.37 3.07
N LEU A 113 -9.71 -12.58 2.48
CA LEU A 113 -8.56 -13.23 1.85
C LEU A 113 -8.05 -12.46 0.62
N ARG A 114 -8.95 -12.06 -0.28
CA ARG A 114 -8.56 -11.24 -1.45
C ARG A 114 -7.96 -9.91 -1.02
N LEU A 115 -8.54 -9.25 -0.02
CA LEU A 115 -8.02 -7.99 0.51
C LEU A 115 -6.63 -8.18 1.11
N TYR A 116 -6.42 -9.26 1.88
CA TYR A 116 -5.12 -9.60 2.43
C TYR A 116 -4.06 -9.80 1.33
N GLU A 117 -4.37 -10.61 0.32
CA GLU A 117 -3.47 -10.88 -0.81
C GLU A 117 -3.15 -9.62 -1.62
N ASN A 118 -4.17 -8.84 -1.96
CA ASN A 118 -4.01 -7.58 -2.67
C ASN A 118 -3.18 -6.57 -1.85
N SER A 119 -3.41 -6.50 -0.53
CA SER A 119 -2.62 -5.62 0.37
C SER A 119 -1.15 -6.03 0.40
N ARG A 120 -0.86 -7.34 0.47
CA ARG A 120 0.50 -7.88 0.42
C ARG A 120 1.18 -7.63 -0.93
N TYR A 121 0.43 -7.74 -2.01
CA TYR A 121 0.95 -7.44 -3.33
C TYR A 121 1.30 -5.95 -3.46
N VAL A 122 0.37 -5.06 -3.10
CA VAL A 122 0.56 -3.62 -3.18
C VAL A 122 1.72 -3.15 -2.28
N MET A 123 1.82 -3.65 -1.03
CA MET A 123 2.94 -3.27 -0.16
C MET A 123 4.30 -3.69 -0.72
N ARG A 124 4.38 -4.82 -1.43
CA ARG A 124 5.63 -5.27 -2.05
C ARG A 124 6.05 -4.35 -3.18
N ILE A 125 5.12 -4.01 -4.07
CA ILE A 125 5.40 -3.11 -5.20
C ILE A 125 5.88 -1.74 -4.70
N PHE A 126 5.16 -1.11 -3.78
CA PHE A 126 5.54 0.21 -3.28
C PHE A 126 6.76 0.16 -2.35
N GLY A 127 6.95 -0.94 -1.59
CA GLY A 127 8.14 -1.16 -0.78
C GLY A 127 9.40 -1.28 -1.65
N ASP A 128 9.33 -2.06 -2.73
CA ASP A 128 10.42 -2.19 -3.69
C ASP A 128 10.74 -0.84 -4.37
N LEU A 129 9.71 -0.06 -4.72
CA LEU A 129 9.90 1.30 -5.24
C LEU A 129 10.70 2.19 -4.27
N ILE A 130 10.38 2.15 -2.97
CA ILE A 130 11.12 2.91 -1.94
C ILE A 130 12.57 2.42 -1.83
N ILE A 131 12.79 1.11 -1.79
CA ILE A 131 14.12 0.51 -1.66
C ILE A 131 15.00 0.94 -2.84
N ARG A 132 14.48 0.85 -4.07
CA ARG A 132 15.24 1.21 -5.27
C ARG A 132 15.56 2.70 -5.36
N TRP A 133 14.61 3.55 -4.96
CA TRP A 133 14.89 4.97 -4.82
C TRP A 133 16.00 5.21 -3.79
N ALA A 134 15.92 4.57 -2.62
CA ALA A 134 16.92 4.68 -1.58
C ALA A 134 18.31 4.24 -2.07
N ASP A 135 18.40 3.13 -2.80
CA ASP A 135 19.65 2.63 -3.40
C ASP A 135 20.22 3.62 -4.42
N ALA A 136 19.35 4.20 -5.27
CA ALA A 136 19.77 5.18 -6.28
C ALA A 136 20.35 6.45 -5.66
N VAL A 137 19.80 6.91 -4.53
CA VAL A 137 20.30 8.08 -3.79
C VAL A 137 21.29 7.72 -2.67
N LYS A 138 21.68 6.44 -2.57
CA LYS A 138 22.61 5.89 -1.55
C LYS A 138 22.17 6.14 -0.10
N LEU A 139 20.86 6.10 0.14
CA LEU A 139 20.28 6.21 1.47
C LEU A 139 20.17 4.82 2.11
N ASP A 140 20.69 4.68 3.33
CA ASP A 140 20.56 3.48 4.14
C ASP A 140 20.13 3.84 5.58
N GLY A 141 19.57 2.86 6.30
CA GLY A 141 19.21 3.00 7.70
C GLY A 141 18.10 2.05 8.13
N PRO A 142 17.76 2.03 9.44
CA PRO A 142 16.82 1.07 10.02
C PRO A 142 15.46 1.03 9.32
N ARG A 143 15.00 2.18 8.81
CA ARG A 143 13.73 2.28 8.07
C ARG A 143 13.79 1.62 6.70
N ILE A 144 14.89 1.78 5.97
CA ILE A 144 15.10 1.12 4.66
C ILE A 144 15.26 -0.39 4.85
N GLN A 145 15.98 -0.80 5.89
CA GLN A 145 16.12 -2.22 6.26
C GLN A 145 14.77 -2.85 6.66
N ALA A 146 13.90 -2.12 7.34
CA ALA A 146 12.54 -2.57 7.61
C ALA A 146 11.73 -2.82 6.32
N PHE A 147 11.86 -1.96 5.30
CA PHE A 147 11.23 -2.21 4.00
C PHE A 147 11.78 -3.44 3.30
N ARG A 148 13.11 -3.64 3.31
CA ARG A 148 13.74 -4.85 2.78
C ARG A 148 13.17 -6.12 3.43
N GLY A 149 12.98 -6.10 4.76
CA GLY A 149 12.35 -7.21 5.48
C GLY A 149 10.87 -7.45 5.13
N ILE A 150 10.11 -6.40 4.81
CA ILE A 150 8.70 -6.51 4.40
C ILE A 150 8.57 -7.03 2.96
N VAL A 151 9.42 -6.55 2.05
CA VAL A 151 9.40 -6.94 0.64
C VAL A 151 9.89 -8.37 0.47
N GLY A 152 10.99 -8.74 1.15
CA GLY A 152 11.71 -9.99 0.95
C GLY A 152 12.74 -9.85 -0.18
N GLU A 153 13.94 -10.42 0.01
CA GLU A 153 15.04 -10.40 -0.98
C GLU A 153 14.59 -10.99 -2.33
N GLU A 154 13.74 -12.01 -2.31
CA GLU A 154 13.22 -12.72 -3.47
C GLU A 154 12.25 -11.90 -4.33
N HIS A 155 11.80 -10.75 -3.84
CA HIS A 155 10.83 -9.88 -4.50
C HIS A 155 11.40 -8.51 -4.87
N LEU A 156 12.70 -8.29 -4.67
CA LEU A 156 13.38 -7.08 -5.12
C LEU A 156 13.35 -6.97 -6.65
N GLY A 157 13.08 -5.76 -7.16
CA GLY A 157 13.00 -5.46 -8.58
C GLY A 157 11.62 -5.65 -9.22
N ILE A 158 10.63 -6.19 -8.50
CA ILE A 158 9.25 -6.39 -9.01
C ILE A 158 8.59 -5.09 -9.47
N SER A 159 9.02 -3.94 -8.94
CA SER A 159 8.51 -2.63 -9.33
C SER A 159 8.87 -2.24 -10.78
N ASN A 160 9.89 -2.86 -11.40
CA ASN A 160 10.26 -2.61 -12.81
C ASN A 160 9.19 -3.04 -13.81
N ASP A 161 8.57 -4.18 -13.54
CA ASP A 161 7.56 -4.76 -14.43
C ASP A 161 6.20 -4.08 -14.25
N VAL A 162 6.09 -3.24 -13.22
CA VAL A 162 4.86 -2.60 -12.78
C VAL A 162 4.84 -1.10 -13.09
N PHE A 163 5.90 -0.38 -12.74
CA PHE A 163 5.99 1.04 -13.05
C PHE A 163 6.65 1.19 -14.43
N LEU A 164 5.83 1.58 -15.41
CA LEU A 164 6.25 1.80 -16.78
C LEU A 164 6.92 3.17 -16.86
N ILE A 165 8.13 3.24 -16.32
CA ILE A 165 8.84 4.50 -16.15
C ILE A 165 9.29 5.05 -17.52
N LYS A 166 8.70 6.17 -17.97
CA LYS A 166 9.40 7.16 -18.81
C LYS A 166 10.34 7.97 -17.93
N THR A 167 11.51 7.42 -17.62
CA THR A 167 12.55 8.02 -16.75
C THR A 167 12.11 8.21 -15.28
N PRO A 168 12.89 7.76 -14.28
CA PRO A 168 12.60 8.08 -12.88
C PRO A 168 12.44 9.60 -12.76
N PRO A 169 11.46 10.12 -11.99
CA PRO A 169 11.32 11.56 -11.80
C PRO A 169 12.68 12.08 -11.34
N ASP A 170 13.30 12.92 -12.18
CA ASP A 170 14.68 13.39 -12.09
C ASP A 170 15.34 13.01 -10.78
N ILE A 171 16.12 11.92 -10.81
CA ILE A 171 17.27 11.79 -9.92
C ILE A 171 18.22 12.86 -10.44
N ALA A 172 17.88 14.13 -10.18
CA ALA A 172 18.70 15.26 -10.51
C ALA A 172 20.03 14.97 -9.88
N THR A 173 21.00 14.67 -10.73
CA THR A 173 22.41 14.73 -10.45
C THR A 173 22.66 16.07 -9.77
N GLY A 174 22.67 16.06 -8.44
CA GLY A 174 23.06 17.20 -7.63
C GLY A 174 24.53 17.45 -7.88
N HIS A 175 24.81 18.25 -8.90
CA HIS A 175 25.96 19.13 -8.95
C HIS A 175 25.65 20.40 -8.17
#